data_AF-A0A449H3T9-F1
#
_entry.id   AF-A0A449H3T9-F1
#
_cell.length_a   1.000
_cell.length_b   1.000
_cell.length_c   1.000
_cell.angle_alpha   90.00
_cell.angle_beta   90.00
_cell.angle_gamma   90.00
#
_symmetry.space_group_name_H-M   'P 1'
#
loop_
_entity.id
_entity.type
_entity.pdbx_description
1 polymer ?
#
loop_
_entity_poly.entity_id
_entity_poly.type
_entity_poly.pdbx_seq_one_letter_code
_entity_poly.pdbx_strand_id
1 'polypeptide(L)'
;MYRRSSRRLAVVVAVALIGPLAASCGEENDTAPQDTATSAVTSTAQTPTEAPDAPPGTTFTPDPTIVDAHPIPFTSWTRLAPDRLAVHFQTGTPECYGIDVTTTETDSAVTIELRSGRLAEAADRMCVMIAVFGTVEVQLDAPLGARQVLSAV
;
A
#
# COMPACT_ATOMS: atom_id res chain seq x y z
N MET A 1 -21.01 -30.03 49.99
CA MET A 1 -22.30 -30.71 49.77
C MET A 1 -22.59 -30.76 48.27
N TYR A 2 -22.92 -31.97 47.79
CA TYR A 2 -23.46 -32.44 46.50
C TYR A 2 -24.24 -31.36 45.67
N ARG A 3 -24.33 -31.32 44.33
CA ARG A 3 -24.40 -32.38 43.29
C ARG A 3 -24.42 -31.70 41.90
N ARG A 4 -23.68 -32.21 40.90
CA ARG A 4 -24.02 -32.01 39.46
C ARG A 4 -23.54 -33.25 38.70
N SER A 5 -24.28 -34.35 38.79
CA SER A 5 -25.31 -34.77 37.82
C SER A 5 -24.79 -34.95 36.38
N SER A 6 -24.04 -36.04 36.19
CA SER A 6 -24.24 -37.12 35.22
C SER A 6 -24.50 -36.84 33.72
N ARG A 7 -23.50 -37.31 32.95
CA ARG A 7 -23.43 -37.73 31.53
C ARG A 7 -24.67 -38.41 30.93
N ARG A 8 -24.88 -38.22 29.60
CA ARG A 8 -25.10 -39.23 28.52
C ARG A 8 -24.71 -38.56 27.18
N LEU A 9 -23.68 -38.97 26.40
CA LEU A 9 -23.46 -40.15 25.52
C LEU A 9 -24.43 -40.27 24.32
N ALA A 10 -23.81 -40.50 23.14
CA ALA A 10 -24.32 -40.95 21.83
C ALA A 10 -24.75 -39.87 20.82
N VAL A 11 -24.52 -39.96 19.50
CA VAL A 11 -23.80 -40.89 18.59
C VAL A 11 -23.65 -40.15 17.24
N VAL A 12 -22.60 -40.50 16.50
CA VAL A 12 -22.20 -40.04 15.15
C VAL A 12 -23.16 -40.52 14.06
N VAL A 13 -23.46 -39.69 13.04
CA VAL A 13 -23.79 -40.17 11.68
C VAL A 13 -23.11 -39.28 10.64
N ALA A 14 -22.21 -39.88 9.88
CA ALA A 14 -21.56 -39.33 8.70
C ALA A 14 -22.49 -39.39 7.49
N VAL A 15 -22.50 -38.35 6.66
CA VAL A 15 -23.04 -38.41 5.29
C VAL A 15 -21.95 -37.95 4.35
N ALA A 16 -21.37 -38.92 3.65
CA ALA A 16 -20.53 -38.73 2.49
C ALA A 16 -21.42 -38.44 1.28
N LEU A 17 -21.07 -37.42 0.48
CA LEU A 17 -21.60 -37.22 -0.86
C LEU A 17 -20.43 -36.95 -1.82
N ILE A 18 -20.16 -37.98 -2.60
CA ILE A 18 -19.20 -38.09 -3.69
C ILE A 18 -19.92 -37.65 -4.97
N GLY A 19 -19.29 -36.81 -5.81
CA GLY A 19 -19.79 -36.40 -7.13
C GLY A 19 -18.67 -35.81 -8.00
N PRO A 20 -18.78 -35.84 -9.34
CA PRO A 20 -17.89 -36.62 -10.21
C PRO A 20 -16.80 -35.83 -10.98
N LEU A 21 -15.81 -36.58 -11.47
CA LEU A 21 -14.73 -36.18 -12.38
C LEU A 21 -15.26 -35.90 -13.79
N ALA A 22 -15.19 -34.67 -14.26
CA ALA A 22 -15.23 -34.35 -15.69
C ALA A 22 -13.79 -34.29 -16.21
N ALA A 23 -13.36 -35.35 -16.88
CA ALA A 23 -12.18 -35.34 -17.75
C ALA A 23 -12.54 -34.52 -19.00
N SER A 24 -12.00 -33.30 -19.10
CA SER A 24 -11.95 -32.52 -20.33
C SER A 24 -10.49 -32.46 -20.78
N CYS A 25 -10.07 -33.47 -21.54
CA CYS A 25 -8.87 -33.38 -22.36
C CYS A 25 -9.21 -32.55 -23.60
N GLY A 26 -8.57 -31.39 -23.75
CA GLY A 26 -8.49 -30.66 -25.02
C GLY A 26 -7.11 -30.91 -25.64
N GLU A 27 -7.09 -31.41 -26.87
CA GLU A 27 -5.91 -31.71 -27.67
C GLU A 27 -5.30 -30.45 -28.33
N GLU A 28 -3.98 -30.33 -28.17
CA GLU A 28 -2.91 -29.78 -29.02
C GLU A 28 -3.24 -28.99 -30.31
N ASN A 29 -2.89 -27.69 -30.35
CA ASN A 29 -1.76 -27.10 -31.09
C ASN A 29 -1.98 -25.60 -31.31
N ASP A 30 -1.08 -24.75 -30.81
CA ASP A 30 -0.40 -23.75 -31.64
C ASP A 30 0.69 -23.04 -30.82
N THR A 31 1.91 -23.09 -31.33
CA THR A 31 3.07 -22.38 -30.82
C THR A 31 2.87 -20.88 -31.06
N ALA A 32 2.42 -20.15 -30.05
CA ALA A 32 2.54 -18.69 -29.98
C ALA A 32 3.75 -18.33 -29.11
N PRO A 33 4.50 -17.26 -29.41
CA PRO A 33 5.62 -16.82 -28.58
C PRO A 33 5.11 -16.60 -27.15
N GLN A 34 5.82 -17.16 -26.18
CA GLN A 34 5.60 -16.90 -24.77
C GLN A 34 5.98 -15.44 -24.52
N ASP A 35 5.03 -14.54 -24.78
CA ASP A 35 5.07 -13.18 -24.28
C ASP A 35 5.30 -13.32 -22.79
N THR A 36 6.43 -12.75 -22.35
CA THR A 36 6.80 -12.68 -20.95
C THR A 36 5.71 -11.85 -20.29
N ALA A 37 4.72 -12.53 -19.70
CA ALA A 37 3.72 -11.90 -18.87
C ALA A 37 4.44 -11.41 -17.61
N THR A 38 5.06 -10.24 -17.73
CA THR A 38 5.31 -9.37 -16.59
C THR A 38 3.98 -9.26 -15.87
N SER A 39 3.89 -9.85 -14.68
CA SER A 39 2.79 -9.59 -13.76
C SER A 39 2.76 -8.09 -13.51
N ALA A 40 1.91 -7.37 -14.24
CA ALA A 40 1.62 -5.98 -13.93
C ALA A 40 0.96 -5.99 -12.55
N VAL A 41 1.68 -5.50 -11.55
CA VAL A 41 1.09 -5.16 -10.26
C VAL A 41 0.12 -4.02 -10.56
N THR A 42 -1.17 -4.33 -10.63
CA THR A 42 -2.21 -3.30 -10.80
C THR A 42 -2.24 -2.47 -9.53
N SER A 43 -1.57 -1.31 -9.53
CA SER A 43 -1.70 -0.35 -8.43
C SER A 43 -3.14 0.15 -8.40
N THR A 44 -3.78 0.04 -7.24
CA THR A 44 -5.13 0.58 -7.04
C THR A 44 -5.01 2.02 -6.55
N ALA A 45 -5.26 2.97 -7.44
CA ALA A 45 -5.25 4.38 -7.09
C ALA A 45 -6.38 4.71 -6.11
N GLN A 46 -6.04 5.31 -4.96
CA GLN A 46 -6.98 5.90 -4.02
C GLN A 46 -7.11 7.40 -4.32
N THR A 47 -8.20 8.04 -3.84
CA THR A 47 -8.41 9.50 -3.96
C THR A 47 -8.28 10.17 -2.59
N PRO A 48 -7.09 10.74 -2.28
CA PRO A 48 -6.84 11.52 -1.06
C PRO A 48 -7.59 12.85 -1.03
N THR A 49 -7.89 13.33 0.18
CA THR A 49 -8.62 14.59 0.39
C THR A 49 -7.66 15.78 0.48
N GLU A 50 -7.95 16.87 -0.24
CA GLU A 50 -7.26 18.14 -0.03
C GLU A 50 -7.67 18.72 1.33
N ALA A 51 -6.69 19.05 2.18
CA ALA A 51 -6.91 19.49 3.56
C ALA A 51 -6.12 20.79 3.86
N PRO A 52 -6.57 21.97 3.39
CA PRO A 52 -5.82 23.22 3.45
C PRO A 52 -5.39 23.67 4.85
N ASP A 53 -6.18 23.30 5.87
CA ASP A 53 -5.96 23.66 7.28
C ASP A 53 -5.32 22.52 8.10
N ALA A 54 -4.86 21.45 7.44
CA ALA A 54 -4.21 20.35 8.14
C ALA A 54 -2.90 20.83 8.79
N PRO A 55 -2.68 20.57 10.10
CA PRO A 55 -1.39 20.86 10.70
C PRO A 55 -0.33 19.98 10.04
N PRO A 56 0.88 20.51 9.77
CA PRO A 56 1.96 19.70 9.22
C PRO A 56 2.35 18.59 10.22
N GLY A 57 2.61 17.41 9.68
CA GLY A 57 3.20 16.31 10.44
C GLY A 57 4.70 16.49 10.63
N THR A 58 5.36 15.42 11.06
CA THR A 58 6.83 15.35 11.07
C THR A 58 7.35 15.43 9.64
N THR A 59 8.25 16.37 9.35
CA THR A 59 8.81 16.52 8.00
C THR A 59 9.73 15.36 7.63
N PHE A 60 9.53 14.78 6.46
CA PHE A 60 10.42 13.82 5.82
C PHE A 60 11.07 14.45 4.59
N THR A 61 12.33 14.10 4.36
CA THR A 61 13.01 14.36 3.08
C THR A 61 12.98 13.06 2.27
N PRO A 62 12.62 13.09 0.97
CA PRO A 62 12.67 11.90 0.14
C PRO A 62 14.07 11.26 0.12
N ASP A 63 14.13 9.95 0.30
CA ASP A 63 15.34 9.13 0.26
C ASP A 63 15.06 7.85 -0.54
N PRO A 64 15.55 7.76 -1.80
CA PRO A 64 15.36 6.58 -2.64
C PRO A 64 16.26 5.40 -2.24
N THR A 65 17.15 5.56 -1.25
CA THR A 65 18.08 4.52 -0.80
C THR A 65 17.55 3.67 0.34
N ILE A 66 16.27 3.86 0.71
CA ILE A 66 15.58 3.05 1.71
C ILE A 66 15.64 1.55 1.40
N VAL A 67 15.85 0.77 2.46
CA VAL A 67 15.92 -0.69 2.41
C VAL A 67 14.55 -1.27 2.74
N ASP A 68 14.19 -2.38 2.08
CA ASP A 68 12.88 -3.02 2.21
C ASP A 68 11.75 -1.99 1.95
N ALA A 69 11.79 -1.36 0.78
CA ALA A 69 10.81 -0.35 0.39
C ALA A 69 9.46 -0.99 0.02
N HIS A 70 8.38 -0.55 0.66
CA HIS A 70 7.01 -1.02 0.39
C HIS A 70 6.07 0.16 0.19
N PRO A 71 5.05 0.06 -0.69
CA PRO A 71 4.06 1.12 -0.86
C PRO A 71 3.31 1.42 0.43
N ILE A 72 3.04 2.70 0.69
CA ILE A 72 2.16 3.16 1.76
C ILE A 72 1.11 4.14 1.21
N PRO A 73 -0.13 4.09 1.72
CA PRO A 73 -1.15 5.06 1.33
C PRO A 73 -0.91 6.42 2.00
N PHE A 74 -1.41 7.47 1.35
CA PHE A 74 -1.71 8.73 2.01
C PHE A 74 -3.17 9.08 1.80
N THR A 75 -3.78 9.73 2.79
CA THR A 75 -5.23 10.04 2.78
C THR A 75 -5.52 11.52 2.67
N SER A 76 -4.51 12.37 2.85
CA SER A 76 -4.67 13.81 2.72
C SER A 76 -3.42 14.51 2.18
N TRP A 77 -3.62 15.69 1.62
CA TRP A 77 -2.58 16.54 1.07
C TRP A 77 -2.99 18.01 1.14
N THR A 78 -2.03 18.91 1.03
CA THR A 78 -2.23 20.35 1.04
C THR A 78 -1.51 21.01 -0.14
N ARG A 79 -2.15 21.99 -0.77
CA ARG A 79 -1.50 22.87 -1.76
C ARG A 79 -0.58 23.87 -1.04
N LEU A 80 0.70 23.85 -1.37
CA LEU A 80 1.68 24.83 -0.86
C LEU A 80 1.96 25.95 -1.87
N ALA A 81 2.01 25.60 -3.15
CA ALA A 81 2.17 26.51 -4.29
C ALA A 81 1.44 25.93 -5.51
N PRO A 82 1.35 26.65 -6.64
CA PRO A 82 0.70 26.12 -7.85
C PRO A 82 1.23 24.74 -8.29
N ASP A 83 2.51 24.48 -8.10
CA ASP A 83 3.28 23.29 -8.50
C ASP A 83 3.90 22.55 -7.30
N ARG A 84 3.45 22.82 -6.07
CA ARG A 84 4.01 22.20 -4.87
C ARG A 84 2.93 21.73 -3.91
N LEU A 85 3.05 20.49 -3.48
CA LEU A 85 2.12 19.83 -2.55
C LEU A 85 2.84 19.42 -1.28
N ALA A 86 2.14 19.43 -0.15
CA ALA A 86 2.50 18.68 1.04
C ALA A 86 1.62 17.43 1.10
N VAL A 87 2.23 16.25 1.15
CA VAL A 87 1.50 14.98 1.25
C VAL A 87 1.58 14.47 2.69
N HIS A 88 0.44 14.07 3.28
CA HIS A 88 0.35 13.66 4.68
C HIS A 88 0.04 12.17 4.81
N PHE A 89 0.90 11.44 5.51
CA PHE A 89 0.89 9.97 5.59
C PHE A 89 1.25 9.49 7.00
N GLN A 90 1.18 8.18 7.22
CA GLN A 90 1.66 7.55 8.45
C GLN A 90 2.83 6.62 8.15
N THR A 91 3.89 6.69 8.95
CA THR A 91 5.06 5.82 8.84
C THR A 91 5.77 5.68 10.20
N GLY A 92 6.91 5.01 10.27
CA GLY A 92 7.78 4.99 11.44
C GLY A 92 8.55 6.30 11.63
N THR A 93 9.32 6.41 12.71
CA THR A 93 10.04 7.65 13.02
C THR A 93 11.16 7.96 12.00
N PRO A 94 11.42 9.24 11.68
CA PRO A 94 12.35 9.64 10.62
C PRO A 94 13.81 9.27 10.90
N GLU A 95 14.17 8.95 12.14
CA GLU A 95 15.50 8.45 12.49
C GLU A 95 15.71 6.97 12.13
N CYS A 96 14.66 6.25 11.73
CA CYS A 96 14.66 4.82 11.47
C CYS A 96 14.06 4.45 10.11
N TYR A 97 13.11 5.24 9.62
CA TYR A 97 12.36 4.99 8.41
C TYR A 97 12.47 6.19 7.47
N GLY A 98 12.67 5.90 6.20
CA GLY A 98 12.66 6.89 5.14
C GLY A 98 11.41 6.77 4.27
N ILE A 99 11.25 7.74 3.38
CA ILE A 99 10.18 7.80 2.38
C ILE A 99 10.81 8.03 1.03
N ASP A 100 10.44 7.23 0.04
CA ASP A 100 10.68 7.50 -1.36
C ASP A 100 9.38 7.97 -2.02
N VAL A 101 9.51 8.88 -2.99
CA VAL A 101 8.37 9.53 -3.65
C VAL A 101 8.58 9.48 -5.15
N THR A 102 7.63 8.85 -5.84
CA THR A 102 7.55 8.87 -7.30
C THR A 102 6.23 9.50 -7.73
N THR A 103 6.31 10.37 -8.74
CA THR A 103 5.15 11.07 -9.28
C THR A 103 4.98 10.72 -10.75
N THR A 104 3.75 10.39 -11.13
CA THR A 104 3.34 10.23 -12.54
C THR A 104 2.32 11.31 -12.86
N GLU A 105 2.68 12.24 -13.75
CA GLU A 105 1.83 13.36 -14.15
C GLU A 105 1.19 13.14 -15.51
N THR A 106 -0.08 13.50 -15.60
CA THR A 106 -0.87 13.54 -16.83
C THR A 106 -1.62 14.87 -16.91
N ASP A 107 -2.36 15.09 -18.00
CA ASP A 107 -3.21 16.27 -18.17
C ASP A 107 -4.37 16.34 -17.15
N SER A 108 -4.78 15.22 -16.57
CA SER A 108 -5.95 15.13 -15.68
C SER A 108 -5.64 14.73 -14.23
N ALA A 109 -4.47 14.13 -13.98
CA ALA A 109 -4.11 13.63 -12.66
C ALA A 109 -2.60 13.68 -12.39
N VAL A 110 -2.28 13.80 -11.11
CA VAL A 110 -0.97 13.60 -10.50
C VAL A 110 -1.10 12.39 -9.59
N THR A 111 -0.51 11.27 -9.99
CA THR A 111 -0.47 10.05 -9.17
C THR A 111 0.84 10.01 -8.40
N ILE A 112 0.75 9.97 -7.08
CA ILE A 112 1.89 9.94 -6.18
C ILE A 112 1.95 8.54 -5.56
N GLU A 113 3.07 7.86 -5.75
CA GLU A 113 3.41 6.63 -5.02
C GLU A 113 4.36 7.03 -3.89
N LEU A 114 3.98 6.67 -2.67
CA LEU A 114 4.86 6.78 -1.50
C LEU A 114 5.34 5.38 -1.15
N ARG A 115 6.64 5.22 -0.97
CA ARG A 115 7.22 3.99 -0.45
C ARG A 115 7.91 4.28 0.87
N SER A 116 7.72 3.40 1.85
CA SER A 116 8.43 3.47 3.12
C SER A 116 9.31 2.25 3.31
N GLY A 117 10.48 2.47 3.89
CA GLY A 117 11.45 1.44 4.20
C GLY A 117 12.36 1.89 5.34
N ARG A 118 13.27 1.02 5.75
CA ARG A 118 14.29 1.36 6.75
C ARG A 118 15.36 2.24 6.11
N LEU A 119 15.89 3.19 6.86
CA LEU A 119 17.10 3.89 6.46
C LEU A 119 18.29 2.91 6.50
N ALA A 120 19.17 2.97 5.51
CA ALA A 120 20.32 2.07 5.42
C ALA A 120 21.25 2.22 6.64
N GLU A 121 21.47 3.45 7.09
CA GLU A 121 22.25 3.79 8.28
C GLU A 121 21.55 3.42 9.60
N ALA A 122 20.25 3.12 9.56
CA ALA A 122 19.49 2.68 10.73
C ALA A 122 19.42 1.16 10.86
N ALA A 123 20.05 0.39 9.95
CA ALA A 123 20.00 -1.07 9.95
C ALA A 123 20.36 -1.68 11.31
N ASP A 124 21.40 -1.18 11.97
CA ASP A 124 21.90 -1.67 13.27
C ASP A 124 21.28 -0.96 14.49
N ARG A 125 20.29 -0.08 14.28
CA ARG A 125 19.62 0.66 15.36
C ARG A 125 18.40 -0.09 15.89
N MET A 126 18.15 0.05 17.19
CA MET A 126 16.88 -0.37 17.78
C MET A 126 15.77 0.61 17.38
N CYS A 127 15.05 0.24 16.32
CA CYS A 127 13.91 0.98 15.82
C CYS A 127 12.63 0.41 16.42
N VAL A 128 11.95 1.19 17.25
CA VAL A 128 10.64 0.84 17.78
C VAL A 128 9.55 1.14 16.76
N MET A 129 8.53 0.29 16.71
CA MET A 129 7.39 0.47 15.81
C MET A 129 6.40 1.49 16.40
N ILE A 130 6.72 2.78 16.27
CA ILE A 130 5.81 3.89 16.61
C ILE A 130 5.38 4.58 15.32
N ALA A 131 4.07 4.64 15.07
CA ALA A 131 3.53 5.36 13.93
C ALA A 131 3.54 6.87 14.20
N VAL A 132 4.16 7.62 13.29
CA VAL A 132 4.14 9.08 13.25
C VAL A 132 3.31 9.56 12.07
N PHE A 133 2.66 10.71 12.23
CA PHE A 133 2.08 11.44 11.11
C PHE A 133 3.20 12.21 10.42
N GLY A 134 3.52 11.81 9.19
CA GLY A 134 4.56 12.39 8.36
C GLY A 134 4.01 13.41 7.37
N THR A 135 4.89 14.29 6.89
CA THR A 135 4.63 15.18 5.76
C THR A 135 5.85 15.25 4.88
N VAL A 136 5.65 15.15 3.56
CA VAL A 136 6.71 15.29 2.56
C VAL A 136 6.26 16.31 1.51
N GLU A 137 7.16 17.21 1.12
CA GLU A 137 6.91 18.11 0.00
C GLU A 137 7.13 17.38 -1.32
N VAL A 138 6.19 17.55 -2.25
CA VAL A 138 6.25 17.02 -3.61
C VAL A 138 6.26 18.20 -4.57
N GLN A 139 7.33 18.30 -5.34
CA GLN A 139 7.47 19.26 -6.42
C GLN A 139 6.93 18.63 -7.70
N LEU A 140 6.02 19.32 -8.38
CA LEU A 140 5.42 18.91 -9.64
C LEU A 140 6.19 19.51 -10.82
N ASP A 141 6.11 18.84 -11.98
CA ASP A 141 6.65 19.29 -13.26
C ASP A 141 5.84 20.44 -13.86
N ALA A 142 4.54 20.49 -13.54
CA ALA A 142 3.61 21.54 -13.97
C ALA A 142 2.67 21.95 -12.82
N PRO A 143 2.04 23.13 -12.88
CA PRO A 143 1.03 23.51 -11.90
C PRO A 143 -0.10 22.47 -11.78
N LEU A 144 -0.55 22.17 -10.56
CA LEU A 144 -1.60 21.18 -10.30
C LEU A 144 -2.92 21.56 -10.99
N GLY A 145 -3.30 22.84 -10.95
CA GLY A 145 -4.54 23.31 -11.56
C GLY A 145 -5.76 22.51 -11.06
N ALA A 146 -6.57 22.01 -12.00
CA ALA A 146 -7.75 21.18 -11.73
C ALA A 146 -7.46 19.67 -11.75
N ARG A 147 -6.18 19.26 -11.86
CA ARG A 147 -5.81 17.84 -11.89
C ARG A 147 -6.10 17.18 -10.56
N GLN A 148 -6.51 15.92 -10.61
CA GLN A 148 -6.74 15.10 -9.42
C GLN A 148 -5.40 14.71 -8.80
N VAL A 149 -5.35 14.62 -7.47
CA VAL A 149 -4.25 13.98 -6.76
C VAL A 149 -4.68 12.57 -6.40
N LEU A 150 -3.87 11.57 -6.76
CA LEU A 150 -4.14 10.16 -6.51
C LEU A 150 -3.00 9.53 -5.72
N SER A 151 -3.34 8.57 -4.85
CA SER A 151 -2.35 7.75 -4.13
C SER A 151 -2.24 6.39 -4.79
N ALA A 152 -1.06 6.04 -5.30
CA ALA A 152 -0.74 4.69 -5.76
C ALA A 152 -0.28 3.82 -4.58
N VAL A 153 -0.90 2.65 -4.42
CA VAL A 153 -0.49 1.58 -3.50
C VAL A 153 -0.56 0.21 -4.18
#